data_AF-A0A9P6CLQ3-F1
#
_entry.id   AF-A0A9P6CLQ3-F1
#
_cell.length_a   1.000
_cell.length_b   1.000
_cell.length_c   1.000
_cell.angle_alpha   90.00
_cell.angle_beta   90.00
_cell.angle_gamma   90.00
#
_symmetry.space_group_name_H-M   'P 1'
#
loop_
_entity.id
_entity.type
_entity.pdbx_description
1 polymer ?
#
loop_
_entity_poly.entity_id
_entity_poly.type
_entity_poly.pdbx_seq_one_letter_code
_entity_poly.pdbx_strand_id
1 'polypeptide(L)' 'AKLKERDDHIRESWVKAMEARLVREELDKCQQGEGVNHYENCRWLADKYTTMLRENRVKGYKTIDI' A
#
# COMPACT_ATOMS: atom_id res chain seq x y z
N ALA A 1 -8.16 12.25 -25.09
CA ALA A 1 -6.86 11.73 -24.64
C ALA A 1 -6.57 12.12 -23.18
N LYS A 2 -6.27 13.39 -22.87
CA LYS A 2 -5.85 13.83 -21.51
C LYS A 2 -6.79 13.49 -20.34
N LEU A 3 -8.11 13.55 -20.51
CA LEU A 3 -9.06 13.19 -19.44
C LEU A 3 -9.01 11.69 -19.11
N LYS A 4 -8.88 10.84 -20.14
CA LYS A 4 -8.76 9.38 -19.97
C LYS A 4 -7.45 9.03 -19.26
N GLU A 5 -6.33 9.63 -19.65
CA GLU A 5 -5.04 9.44 -18.99
C GLU A 5 -5.08 9.83 -17.52
N ARG A 6 -5.74 10.95 -17.19
CA ARG A 6 -5.95 11.37 -15.80
C ARG A 6 -6.75 10.33 -15.01
N ASP A 7 -7.87 9.87 -15.56
CA ASP A 7 -8.75 8.92 -14.88
C ASP A 7 -8.07 7.55 -14.73
N ASP A 8 -7.31 7.11 -15.73
CA ASP A 8 -6.51 5.89 -15.69
C ASP A 8 -5.42 5.99 -14.60
N HIS A 9 -4.70 7.11 -14.51
CA HIS A 9 -3.68 7.35 -13.48
C HIS A 9 -4.27 7.30 -12.05
N ILE A 10 -5.40 7.98 -11.84
CA ILE A 10 -6.05 7.99 -10.52
C ILE A 10 -6.54 6.58 -10.17
N ARG A 11 -7.11 5.84 -11.13
CA ARG A 11 -7.55 4.45 -10.91
C ARG A 11 -6.38 3.56 -10.49
N GLU A 12 -5.26 3.61 -11.21
CA GLU A 12 -4.07 2.84 -10.85
C GLU A 12 -3.52 3.21 -9.46
N SER A 13 -3.56 4.51 -9.12
CA SER A 13 -3.14 4.98 -7.80
C SER A 13 -4.01 4.42 -6.68
N TRP A 14 -5.33 4.32 -6.91
CA TRP A 14 -6.25 3.65 -5.99
C TRP A 14 -6.03 2.14 -5.91
N VAL A 15 -5.74 1.46 -7.03
CA VAL A 15 -5.42 0.03 -7.03
C VAL A 15 -4.20 -0.24 -6.14
N LYS A 16 -3.11 0.53 -6.28
CA LYS A 16 -1.91 0.40 -5.45
C LYS A 16 -2.20 0.63 -3.96
N ALA A 17 -3.08 1.58 -3.63
CA ALA A 17 -3.51 1.81 -2.26
C ALA A 17 -4.33 0.63 -1.71
N MET A 18 -5.18 0.01 -2.53
CA MET A 18 -5.93 -1.19 -2.16
C MET A 18 -5.03 -2.42 -1.98
N GLU A 19 -3.99 -2.57 -2.78
CA GLU A 19 -2.96 -3.60 -2.57
C GLU A 19 -2.29 -3.46 -1.21
N ALA A 20 -1.92 -2.22 -0.81
CA ALA A 20 -1.32 -1.96 0.50
C ALA A 20 -2.29 -2.31 1.65
N ARG A 21 -3.59 -2.11 1.44
CA ARG A 21 -4.64 -2.48 2.39
C ARG A 21 -4.71 -4.00 2.59
N LEU A 22 -4.64 -4.79 1.51
CA LEU A 22 -4.62 -6.25 1.59
C LEU A 22 -3.40 -6.76 2.37
N VAL A 23 -2.23 -6.16 2.14
CA VAL A 23 -1.01 -6.53 2.89
C VAL A 23 -1.16 -6.21 4.37
N ARG A 24 -1.80 -5.09 4.73
CA ARG A 24 -2.11 -4.78 6.13
C ARG A 24 -3.03 -5.82 6.75
N GLU A 25 -4.13 -6.17 6.07
CA GLU A 25 -5.08 -7.16 6.58
C GLU A 25 -4.42 -8.53 6.80
N GLU A 26 -3.48 -8.92 5.95
CA GLU A 26 -2.71 -10.15 6.13
C GLU A 26 -1.67 -10.05 7.25
N LEU A 27 -1.03 -8.89 7.41
CA LEU A 27 -0.15 -8.61 8.55
C LEU A 27 -0.91 -8.71 9.88
N ASP A 28 -2.11 -8.14 9.96
CA ASP A 28 -2.96 -8.18 11.16
C ASP A 28 -3.30 -9.63 11.53
N LYS A 29 -3.67 -10.47 10.56
CA LYS A 29 -3.90 -11.91 10.78
C LYS A 29 -2.65 -12.63 11.27
N CYS A 30 -1.50 -12.35 10.65
CA CYS A 30 -0.23 -12.96 11.05
C CYS A 30 0.11 -12.60 12.50
N GLN A 31 -0.03 -11.33 12.87
CA GLN A 31 0.23 -10.87 14.24
C GLN A 31 -0.72 -11.51 15.26
N GLN A 32 -2.00 -11.66 14.90
CA GLN A 32 -2.97 -12.35 15.76
C GLN A 32 -2.68 -13.85 15.89
N GLY A 33 -2.23 -14.52 14.83
CA GLY A 33 -1.95 -15.95 14.82
C GLY A 33 -0.65 -16.34 15.52
N GLU A 34 0.42 -15.57 15.31
CA GLU A 34 1.76 -15.87 15.84
C GLU A 34 1.95 -15.44 17.30
N GLY A 35 1.08 -14.56 17.82
CA GLY A 35 1.17 -14.05 19.18
C GLY A 35 2.54 -13.42 19.43
N VAL A 36 3.24 -13.83 20.49
CA VAL A 36 4.55 -13.25 20.87
C VAL A 36 5.64 -13.41 19.79
N ASN A 37 5.52 -14.39 18.89
CA ASN A 37 6.51 -14.67 17.85
C ASN A 37 6.35 -13.78 16.60
N HIS A 38 5.36 -12.89 16.56
CA HIS A 38 5.05 -12.10 15.37
C HIS A 38 6.22 -11.23 14.86
N TYR A 39 7.16 -10.86 15.73
CA TYR A 39 8.33 -10.03 15.37
C TYR A 39 9.27 -10.73 14.39
N GLU A 40 9.38 -12.05 14.45
CA GLU A 40 10.21 -12.84 13.55
C GLU A 40 9.37 -13.32 12.36
N ASN A 41 8.24 -13.96 12.65
CA ASN A 41 7.44 -14.66 11.63
C ASN A 41 6.71 -13.70 10.67
N CYS A 42 6.28 -12.53 11.16
CA CYS A 42 5.54 -11.55 10.35
C CYS A 42 6.42 -10.40 9.82
N ARG A 43 7.74 -10.44 10.05
CA ARG A 43 8.66 -9.34 9.69
C ARG A 43 8.59 -8.95 8.22
N TRP A 44 8.56 -9.94 7.34
CA TRP A 44 8.51 -9.72 5.90
C TRP A 44 7.23 -9.00 5.45
N LEU A 45 6.08 -9.27 6.11
CA LEU A 45 4.83 -8.56 5.87
C LEU A 45 4.92 -7.12 6.36
N ALA A 46 5.52 -6.90 7.53
CA ALA A 46 5.72 -5.56 8.09
C ALA A 46 6.65 -4.71 7.20
N ASP A 47 7.77 -5.28 6.74
CA ASP A 47 8.72 -4.60 5.84
C ASP A 47 8.07 -4.29 4.48
N LYS A 48 7.31 -5.25 3.94
CA LYS A 48 6.54 -5.05 2.70
C LYS A 48 5.50 -3.95 2.86
N TYR A 49 4.71 -3.98 3.93
CA TYR A 49 3.68 -2.96 4.20
C TYR A 49 4.31 -1.57 4.35
N THR A 50 5.42 -1.47 5.09
CA THR A 50 6.17 -0.22 5.28
C THR A 50 6.69 0.34 3.97
N THR A 51 7.19 -0.51 3.08
CA THR A 51 7.63 -0.13 1.74
C THR A 51 6.45 0.40 0.92
N MET A 52 5.33 -0.32 0.90
CA MET A 52 4.12 0.09 0.18
C MET A 52 3.53 1.40 0.73
N LEU A 53 3.60 1.67 2.03
CA LEU A 53 3.13 2.94 2.60
C LEU A 53 3.91 4.15 2.06
N ARG A 54 5.18 3.98 1.68
CA ARG A 54 5.99 5.05 1.09
C ARG A 54 5.70 5.21 -0.40
N GLU A 55 5.53 4.10 -1.11
CA GLU A 55 5.48 4.09 -2.58
C GLU A 55 4.06 4.20 -3.14
N ASN A 56 3.09 3.53 -2.52
CA ASN A 56 1.72 3.35 -3.02
C ASN A 56 0.72 4.41 -2.53
N ARG A 57 1.22 5.54 -2.02
CA ARG A 57 0.34 6.65 -1.63
C ARG A 57 -0.42 7.15 -2.85
N VAL A 58 -1.68 7.53 -2.65
CA VAL A 58 -2.47 8.15 -3.72
C VAL A 58 -1.82 9.48 -4.08
N LYS A 59 -1.32 9.60 -5.31
CA LYS A 59 -0.70 10.82 -5.83
C LYS A 59 -1.65 11.49 -6.81
N GLY A 60 -1.75 12.82 -6.72
CA GLY A 60 -2.52 13.60 -7.68
C GLY A 60 -1.85 13.61 -9.06
N TYR A 61 -2.65 13.69 -10.13
CA TYR A 61 -2.16 13.74 -11.50
C TYR A 61 -1.30 14.99 -11.80
N LYS A 62 -1.48 16.09 -11.05
CA LYS A 62 -0.66 17.29 -11.16
C LYS A 62 0.29 17.38 -9.97
N THR A 63 1.59 17.45 -10.24
CA THR A 63 2.60 17.89 -9.27
C THR A 63 2.63 19.42 -9.29
N ILE A 64 2.43 20.04 -8.13
CA ILE A 64 2.61 21.48 -7.94
C ILE A 64 3.86 21.60 -7.08
N ASP A 65 4.97 21.98 -7.69
CA ASP A 65 6.17 22.36 -6.97
C ASP A 65 5.97 23.81 -6.48
N ILE A 66 6.09 24.03 -5.17
CA ILE A 66 6.02 25.35 -4.52
C ILE A 66 7.43 25.92 -4.42
#